data_AF-A0A016UD75-F1
#
_entry.id   AF-A0A016UD75-F1
#
_cell.length_a   1.000
_cell.length_b   1.000
_cell.length_c   1.000
_cell.angle_alpha   90.00
_cell.angle_beta   90.00
_cell.angle_gamma   90.00
#
_symmetry.space_group_name_H-M   'P 1'
#
loop_
_entity.id
_entity.type
_entity.pdbx_description
1 polymer ?
#
loop_
_entity_poly.entity_id
_entity_poly.type
_entity_poly.pdbx_seq_one_letter_code
_entity_poly.pdbx_strand_id
1 'polypeptide(L)'
;MDLFQDFAKMIQEMYSVSEELRPAGEKLSKMTDEMYAMELTSTLNGELGMEDVFVHGDLWSGNLLWTKTTNGVVLSRVLDYQAS
;
A
#
# COMPACT_ATOMS: atom_id res chain seq x y z
N MET A 1 -7.94 11.13 -9.27
CA MET A 1 -6.47 11.11 -9.39
C MET A 1 -6.11 9.63 -9.49
N ASP A 2 -5.55 9.21 -10.61
CA ASP A 2 -5.36 7.79 -10.92
C ASP A 2 -4.06 7.33 -10.26
N LEU A 3 -4.18 6.72 -9.07
CA LEU A 3 -3.07 6.29 -8.22
C LEU A 3 -2.08 5.38 -8.96
N PHE A 4 -2.57 4.62 -9.96
CA PHE A 4 -1.74 3.79 -10.83
C PHE A 4 -0.81 4.64 -11.70
N GLN A 5 -1.33 5.71 -12.29
CA GLN A 5 -0.56 6.61 -13.14
C GLN A 5 0.51 7.36 -12.34
N ASP A 6 0.19 7.78 -11.12
CA ASP A 6 1.13 8.48 -10.25
C ASP A 6 2.27 7.54 -9.77
N PHE A 7 1.95 6.28 -9.45
CA PHE A 7 2.95 5.28 -9.08
C PHE A 7 3.86 4.89 -10.26
N ALA A 8 3.29 4.67 -11.45
CA ALA A 8 4.03 4.39 -12.66
C ALA A 8 4.98 5.55 -13.03
N LYS A 9 4.52 6.79 -12.86
CA LYS A 9 5.32 8.00 -13.05
C LYS A 9 6.47 8.12 -12.05
N MET A 10 6.22 7.82 -10.77
CA MET A 10 7.27 7.79 -9.74
C MET A 10 8.36 6.76 -10.06
N ILE A 11 7.97 5.56 -10.51
CA ILE A 11 8.93 4.53 -10.95
C ILE A 11 9.75 5.04 -12.13
N GLN A 12 9.12 5.59 -13.16
CA GLN A 12 9.77 6.24 -14.31
C GLN A 12 10.83 7.28 -13.89
N GLU A 13 10.47 8.18 -12.99
CA GLU A 13 11.34 9.25 -12.53
C GLU A 13 12.59 8.71 -11.80
N MET A 14 12.44 7.67 -10.97
CA MET A 14 13.54 7.10 -10.16
C MET A 14 14.72 6.56 -11.00
N TYR A 15 14.47 6.04 -12.20
CA TYR A 15 15.53 5.49 -13.05
C TYR A 15 15.90 6.38 -14.24
N SER A 16 15.10 7.41 -14.54
CA SER A 16 15.42 8.38 -15.60
C SER A 16 16.67 9.23 -15.31
N VAL A 17 17.06 9.31 -14.04
CA VAL A 17 18.20 10.12 -13.58
C VAL A 17 19.54 9.35 -13.50
N SER A 18 19.53 8.03 -13.74
CA SER A 18 20.75 7.20 -13.67
C SER A 18 20.70 6.02 -14.65
N GLU A 19 21.67 6.00 -15.57
CA GLU A 19 21.87 4.87 -16.51
C GLU A 19 22.15 3.54 -15.79
N GLU A 20 22.76 3.59 -14.60
CA GLU A 20 23.04 2.40 -13.79
C GLU A 20 21.74 1.75 -13.27
N LEU A 21 20.73 2.58 -12.96
CA LEU A 21 19.44 2.12 -12.41
C LEU A 21 18.42 1.77 -13.49
N ARG A 22 18.64 2.19 -14.74
CA ARG A 22 17.73 1.97 -15.88
C ARG A 22 17.28 0.50 -16.03
N PRO A 23 18.15 -0.53 -15.95
CA PRO A 23 17.71 -1.92 -16.08
C PRO A 23 16.77 -2.37 -14.97
N ALA A 24 16.99 -1.90 -13.74
CA ALA A 24 16.12 -2.20 -12.60
C ALA A 24 14.78 -1.46 -12.72
N GLY A 25 14.83 -0.21 -13.20
CA GLY A 25 13.67 0.62 -13.48
C GLY A 25 12.73 0.06 -14.55
N GLU A 26 13.28 -0.37 -15.69
CA GLU A 26 12.52 -1.01 -16.76
C GLU A 26 11.82 -2.29 -16.27
N LYS A 27 12.50 -3.07 -15.40
CA LYS A 27 11.92 -4.26 -14.77
C LYS A 27 10.74 -3.92 -13.84
N LEU A 28 10.87 -2.88 -13.02
CA LEU A 28 9.80 -2.41 -12.13
C LEU A 28 8.60 -1.86 -12.92
N SER A 29 8.85 -1.11 -14.00
CA SER A 29 7.79 -0.61 -14.88
C SER A 29 6.96 -1.77 -15.45
N LYS A 30 7.61 -2.82 -15.95
CA LYS A 30 6.92 -4.01 -16.48
C LYS A 30 6.10 -4.73 -15.41
N MET A 31 6.62 -4.84 -14.19
CA MET A 31 5.87 -5.43 -13.06
C MET A 31 4.63 -4.61 -12.71
N THR A 32 4.69 -3.29 -12.87
CA THR A 32 3.57 -2.38 -12.62
C THR A 32 2.46 -2.59 -13.65
N ASP A 33 2.80 -2.79 -14.92
CA ASP A 33 1.83 -3.15 -15.98
C ASP A 33 1.14 -4.51 -15.72
N GLU A 34 1.84 -5.43 -15.03
CA GLU A 34 1.33 -6.74 -14.64
C GLU A 34 0.51 -6.70 -13.33
N MET A 35 0.51 -5.59 -12.58
CA MET A 35 -0.31 -5.39 -11.37
C MET A 35 -1.77 -5.09 -11.74
N TYR A 36 -2.44 -6.10 -12.29
CA TYR A 36 -3.80 -6.09 -12.84
C TYR A 36 -4.92 -5.76 -11.83
N ALA A 37 -4.61 -5.50 -10.56
CA ALA A 37 -5.60 -5.55 -9.49
C ALA A 37 -5.44 -4.49 -8.38
N MET A 38 -4.81 -3.34 -8.66
CA MET A 38 -4.84 -2.23 -7.68
C MET A 38 -6.26 -1.69 -7.44
N GLU A 39 -7.15 -1.76 -8.43
CA GLU A 39 -8.58 -1.48 -8.22
C GLU A 39 -9.31 -2.60 -7.50
N LEU A 40 -8.80 -3.85 -7.55
CA LEU A 40 -9.44 -4.95 -6.84
C LEU A 40 -9.41 -4.69 -5.34
N THR A 41 -8.31 -4.15 -4.79
CA THR A 41 -8.26 -3.85 -3.34
C THR A 41 -9.29 -2.81 -2.88
N SER A 42 -9.80 -1.96 -3.79
CA SER A 42 -10.84 -0.97 -3.49
C SER A 42 -12.25 -1.38 -3.90
N THR A 43 -12.41 -2.47 -4.66
CA THR A 43 -13.71 -2.95 -5.19
C THR A 43 -14.08 -4.35 -4.71
N LEU A 44 -13.15 -5.09 -4.10
CA LEU A 44 -13.31 -6.47 -3.65
C LEU A 44 -14.47 -6.65 -2.67
N ASN A 45 -14.73 -5.67 -1.82
CA ASN A 45 -15.90 -5.61 -0.96
C ASN A 45 -17.20 -5.79 -1.75
N GLY A 46 -17.40 -5.02 -2.82
CA GLY A 46 -18.57 -5.13 -3.69
C GLY A 46 -18.65 -6.48 -4.42
N GLU A 47 -17.53 -6.95 -4.96
CA GLU A 47 -17.44 -8.25 -5.65
C GLU A 47 -17.74 -9.44 -4.72
N LEU A 48 -17.41 -9.33 -3.44
CA LEU A 48 -17.68 -10.35 -2.42
C LEU A 48 -19.03 -10.18 -1.72
N GLY A 49 -19.82 -9.16 -2.07
CA GLY A 49 -21.09 -8.84 -1.42
C GLY A 49 -20.93 -8.40 0.05
N MET A 50 -19.79 -7.81 0.39
CA MET A 50 -19.51 -7.22 1.69
C MET A 50 -20.00 -5.77 1.74
N GLU A 51 -20.37 -5.32 2.95
CA GLU A 51 -20.71 -3.92 3.17
C GLU A 51 -19.44 -3.05 3.21
N ASP A 52 -19.53 -1.84 2.66
CA ASP A 52 -18.48 -0.84 2.74
C ASP A 52 -18.32 -0.38 4.18
N VAL A 53 -17.12 -0.52 4.72
CA VAL A 53 -16.78 -0.11 6.08
C VAL A 53 -15.55 0.78 6.08
N PHE A 54 -15.37 1.54 7.15
CA PHE A 54 -14.13 2.26 7.38
C PHE A 54 -12.98 1.26 7.56
N VAL A 55 -12.01 1.31 6.64
CA VAL A 55 -10.80 0.49 6.67
C VAL A 55 -9.59 1.36 6.97
N HIS A 56 -8.60 0.80 7.64
CA HIS A 56 -7.36 1.52 7.95
C HIS A 56 -6.49 1.82 6.71
N GLY A 57 -6.59 0.97 5.68
CA GLY A 57 -5.77 1.03 4.46
C GLY A 57 -4.35 0.48 4.59
N ASP A 58 -3.71 0.65 5.76
CA ASP A 58 -2.36 0.12 6.03
C ASP A 58 -2.24 -0.54 7.42
N LEU A 59 -3.05 -1.56 7.70
CA LEU A 59 -3.05 -2.20 9.02
C LEU A 59 -2.02 -3.34 9.10
N TRP A 60 -0.92 -3.09 9.79
CA TRP A 60 0.11 -4.09 10.09
C TRP A 60 0.77 -3.80 11.45
N SER A 61 1.62 -4.71 11.93
CA SER A 61 2.16 -4.65 13.29
C SER A 61 2.93 -3.37 13.62
N GLY A 62 3.53 -2.70 12.62
CA GLY A 62 4.21 -1.42 12.77
C GLY A 62 3.26 -0.27 13.18
N ASN A 63 1.99 -0.37 12.81
CA ASN A 63 0.95 0.63 13.06
C ASN A 63 0.12 0.34 14.33
N LEU A 64 0.53 -0.66 15.12
CA LEU A 64 -0.10 -1.04 16.38
C LEU A 64 0.75 -0.59 17.57
N LEU A 65 0.19 0.27 18.43
CA LEU A 65 0.85 0.68 19.67
C LEU A 65 0.44 -0.24 20.82
N TRP A 66 1.43 -0.93 21.39
CA TRP A 66 1.26 -1.86 22.51
C TRP A 66 1.71 -1.22 23.83
N THR A 67 0.90 -1.38 24.88
CA THR A 67 1.28 -0.99 26.25
C THR A 67 1.64 -2.22 27.05
N LYS A 68 2.78 -2.15 27.74
CA LYS A 68 3.19 -3.18 28.69
C LYS A 68 2.40 -3.04 29.99
N THR A 69 1.89 -4.15 30.48
CA THR A 69 1.17 -4.28 31.75
C THR A 69 1.88 -5.30 32.64
N THR A 70 1.41 -5.49 33.87
CA THR A 70 1.91 -6.53 34.77
C THR A 70 1.66 -7.94 34.25
N ASN A 71 0.66 -8.13 33.37
CA ASN A 71 0.20 -9.43 32.90
C ASN A 71 0.52 -9.69 31.41
N GLY A 72 1.37 -8.86 30.79
CA GLY A 72 1.74 -8.98 29.38
C GLY A 72 1.62 -7.65 28.64
N VAL A 73 1.29 -7.72 27.34
CA VAL A 73 1.08 -6.54 26.49
C VAL A 73 -0.37 -6.44 26.05
N VAL A 74 -0.90 -5.22 25.97
CA VAL A 74 -2.26 -4.95 25.49
C VAL A 74 -2.22 -3.94 24.35
N LEU A 75 -3.03 -4.17 23.31
CA LEU A 75 -3.17 -3.19 22.23
C LEU A 75 -3.80 -1.93 22.79
N SER A 76 -3.16 -0.79 22.55
CA SER A 76 -3.57 0.48 23.14
C SER A 76 -4.13 1.44 22.11
N ARG A 77 -3.49 1.52 20.94
CA ARG A 77 -3.91 2.40 19.84
C ARG A 77 -3.53 1.77 18.50
N VAL A 78 -4.27 2.14 17.48
CA VAL A 78 -3.90 1.99 16.08
C VAL A 78 -3.51 3.38 15.57
N LEU A 79 -2.44 3.48 14.79
CA LEU A 79 -1.84 4.72 14.28
C LEU A 79 -1.79 4.67 12.75
N ASP A 80 -1.49 5.79 12.09
CA ASP A 80 -1.14 5.83 10.66
C ASP A 80 -2.35 5.67 9.70
N TYR A 81 -3.42 6.43 9.96
CA TYR A 81 -4.65 6.44 9.17
C TYR A 81 -4.58 7.25 7.86
N GLN A 82 -3.40 7.67 7.39
CA GLN A 82 -3.30 8.50 6.17
C GLN A 82 -3.70 7.76 4.88
N ALA A 83 -3.79 6.42 4.94
CA ALA A 83 -4.24 5.57 3.85
C ALA A 83 -5.70 5.09 4.02
N SER A 84 -6.41 5.56 5.05
CA SER A 84 -7.80 5.21 5.34
C SER A 84 -8.81 5.94 4.46
#